data_AF-A0A1L7VB05-F1
#
_entry.id   AF-A0A1L7VB05-F1
#
_cell.length_a   1.000
_cell.length_b   1.000
_cell.length_c   1.000
_cell.angle_alpha   90.00
_cell.angle_beta   90.00
_cell.angle_gamma   90.00
#
_symmetry.space_group_name_H-M   'P 1'
#
loop_
_entity.id
_entity.type
_entity.pdbx_description
1 polymer ?
#
loop_
_entity_poly.entity_id
_entity_poly.type
_entity_poly.pdbx_seq_one_letter_code
_entity_poly.pdbx_strand_id
1 'polypeptide(L)'
;MLDDDSYYIPDESEPVCTKGLFDSVAKIVQAAQKCHSLQYDENGWNNLVYTPLLTTAVENFKPEERQLIDVAPCSTATIDPEGHRQSIPKGQVDFVLYVDPFLDLVARDKCLERRNSLGSVNHTQFVPTAECPIAASIKTKSRSGNSQDAEVQLAAWQAAQWLNMDVDVGDNISELGFLPGIIIDGHEWRFHATTYGLPGNKTVR
;
A
#
# COMPACT_ATOMS: atom_id res chain seq x y z
N MET A 1 -26.36 -11.38 -6.35
CA MET A 1 -26.04 -12.08 -7.59
C MET A 1 -25.16 -11.13 -8.37
N LEU A 2 -23.88 -11.45 -8.54
CA LEU A 2 -23.06 -10.79 -9.54
C LEU A 2 -23.48 -11.39 -10.89
N ASP A 3 -23.76 -10.56 -11.89
CA ASP A 3 -24.07 -11.03 -13.24
C ASP A 3 -22.95 -11.92 -13.74
N ASP A 4 -23.29 -13.15 -14.09
CA ASP A 4 -22.40 -14.22 -14.55
C ASP A 4 -21.96 -14.02 -16.02
N ASP A 5 -22.14 -12.81 -16.56
CA ASP A 5 -21.98 -12.51 -18.00
C ASP A 5 -20.81 -11.55 -18.31
N SER A 6 -19.97 -11.18 -17.32
CA SER A 6 -18.80 -10.31 -17.55
C SER A 6 -17.46 -11.05 -17.50
N TYR A 7 -17.37 -12.21 -18.15
CA TYR A 7 -16.08 -12.87 -18.33
C TYR A 7 -15.31 -12.20 -19.48
N TYR A 8 -14.06 -11.80 -19.20
CA TYR A 8 -13.14 -11.34 -20.23
C TYR A 8 -12.80 -12.50 -21.18
N ILE A 9 -13.09 -12.34 -22.47
CA ILE A 9 -12.70 -13.27 -23.53
C ILE A 9 -11.50 -12.64 -24.25
N PRO A 10 -10.28 -13.18 -24.13
CA PRO A 10 -9.11 -12.65 -24.81
C PRO A 10 -9.31 -12.68 -26.34
N ASP A 11 -9.08 -11.56 -27.02
CA ASP A 11 -9.05 -11.50 -28.48
C ASP A 11 -7.63 -11.85 -28.99
N GLU A 12 -7.54 -12.67 -30.05
CA GLU A 12 -6.28 -13.03 -30.69
C GLU A 12 -5.58 -11.82 -31.35
N SER A 13 -6.29 -10.70 -31.52
CA SER A 13 -5.72 -9.44 -32.01
C SER A 13 -5.01 -8.61 -30.94
N GLU A 14 -5.10 -9.00 -29.66
CA GLU A 14 -4.53 -8.19 -28.57
C GLU A 14 -3.00 -8.27 -28.50
N PRO A 15 -2.34 -7.21 -28.00
CA PRO A 15 -0.89 -7.20 -27.83
C PRO A 15 -0.41 -8.37 -26.94
N VAL A 16 0.75 -8.94 -27.23
CA VAL A 16 1.35 -10.06 -26.44
C VAL A 16 1.38 -9.77 -24.92
N CYS A 17 1.51 -8.49 -24.54
CA CYS A 17 1.44 -8.04 -23.16
C CYS A 17 0.09 -8.36 -22.47
N THR A 18 -1.05 -8.19 -23.14
CA THR A 18 -2.37 -8.48 -22.54
C THR A 18 -2.58 -9.98 -22.36
N LYS A 19 -2.05 -10.81 -23.27
CA LYS A 19 -2.10 -12.27 -23.15
C LYS A 19 -1.30 -12.78 -21.94
N GLY A 20 -0.11 -12.23 -21.71
CA GLY A 20 0.69 -12.54 -20.52
C GLY A 20 0.02 -12.13 -19.21
N LEU A 21 -0.71 -11.00 -19.22
CA LEU A 21 -1.51 -10.54 -18.10
C LEU A 21 -2.65 -11.52 -17.77
N PHE A 22 -3.36 -12.02 -18.79
CA PHE A 22 -4.45 -12.98 -18.58
C PHE A 22 -3.98 -14.26 -17.91
N ASP A 23 -2.86 -14.84 -18.38
CA ASP A 23 -2.29 -16.05 -17.79
C ASP A 23 -1.87 -15.83 -16.33
N SER A 24 -1.32 -14.66 -16.01
CA SER A 24 -0.97 -14.28 -14.63
C SER A 24 -2.21 -14.15 -13.76
N VAL A 25 -3.26 -13.47 -14.24
CA VAL A 25 -4.54 -13.33 -13.53
C VAL A 25 -5.18 -14.70 -13.29
N ALA A 26 -5.19 -15.59 -14.28
CA ALA A 26 -5.74 -16.94 -14.13
C ALA A 26 -5.02 -17.74 -13.03
N LYS A 27 -3.69 -17.65 -12.95
CA LYS A 27 -2.89 -18.28 -11.89
C LYS A 27 -3.22 -17.68 -10.51
N ILE A 28 -3.37 -16.37 -10.42
CA ILE A 28 -3.74 -15.68 -9.16
C ILE A 28 -5.14 -16.12 -8.70
N VAL A 29 -6.11 -16.23 -9.61
CA VAL A 29 -7.46 -16.72 -9.29
C VAL A 29 -7.42 -18.15 -8.75
N GLN A 30 -6.66 -19.05 -9.38
CA GLN A 30 -6.48 -20.42 -8.90
C GLN A 30 -5.81 -20.46 -7.51
N ALA A 31 -4.79 -19.61 -7.28
CA ALA A 31 -4.15 -19.49 -5.98
C ALA A 31 -5.12 -18.99 -4.91
N ALA A 32 -5.94 -17.98 -5.21
CA ALA A 32 -6.95 -17.46 -4.29
C ALA A 32 -8.02 -18.51 -3.95
N GLN A 33 -8.50 -19.28 -4.93
CA GLN A 33 -9.43 -20.39 -4.70
C GLN A 33 -8.80 -21.47 -3.81
N LYS A 34 -7.52 -21.80 -4.02
CA LYS A 34 -6.77 -22.74 -3.19
C LYS A 34 -6.62 -22.22 -1.77
N CYS A 35 -6.19 -20.97 -1.59
CA CYS A 35 -6.03 -20.35 -0.27
C CYS A 35 -7.36 -20.33 0.50
N HIS A 36 -8.47 -20.05 -0.18
CA HIS A 36 -9.80 -20.09 0.41
C HIS A 36 -10.20 -21.51 0.83
N SER A 37 -10.12 -22.46 -0.10
CA SER A 37 -10.61 -23.84 0.09
C SER A 37 -9.80 -24.60 1.14
N LEU A 38 -8.49 -24.37 1.17
CA LEU A 38 -7.57 -25.01 2.10
C LEU A 38 -7.34 -24.18 3.39
N GLN A 39 -8.09 -23.08 3.57
CA GLN A 39 -8.03 -22.24 4.76
C GLN A 39 -6.62 -21.75 5.10
N TYR A 40 -5.86 -21.31 4.10
CA TYR A 40 -4.57 -20.67 4.32
C TYR A 40 -4.73 -19.44 5.23
N ASP A 41 -3.71 -19.21 6.05
CA ASP A 41 -3.60 -18.04 6.92
C ASP A 41 -3.19 -16.78 6.14
N GLU A 42 -3.12 -15.65 6.84
CA GLU A 42 -2.73 -14.36 6.27
C GLU A 42 -1.41 -14.43 5.50
N ASN A 43 -0.40 -15.09 6.07
CA ASN A 43 0.90 -15.25 5.41
C ASN A 43 0.77 -16.05 4.10
N GLY A 44 -0.05 -17.09 4.09
CA GLY A 44 -0.40 -17.83 2.89
C GLY A 44 -1.00 -16.95 1.79
N TRP A 45 -1.98 -16.13 2.14
CA TRP A 45 -2.61 -15.18 1.20
C TRP A 45 -1.64 -14.10 0.73
N ASN A 46 -0.86 -13.51 1.63
CA ASN A 46 0.14 -12.49 1.32
C ASN A 46 1.12 -13.01 0.25
N ASN A 47 1.65 -14.23 0.43
CA ASN A 47 2.65 -14.78 -0.49
C ASN A 47 2.06 -15.33 -1.79
N LEU A 48 0.93 -16.04 -1.73
CA LEU A 48 0.41 -16.78 -2.89
C LEU A 48 -0.54 -15.95 -3.76
N VAL A 49 -1.13 -14.89 -3.21
CA VAL A 49 -2.18 -14.13 -3.88
C VAL A 49 -1.81 -12.66 -3.98
N TYR A 50 -1.59 -11.98 -2.84
CA TYR A 50 -1.47 -10.53 -2.85
C TYR A 50 -0.14 -10.03 -3.41
N THR A 51 1.00 -10.65 -3.07
CA THR A 51 2.29 -10.28 -3.68
C THR A 51 2.24 -10.44 -5.20
N PRO A 52 1.87 -11.60 -5.78
CA PRO A 52 1.77 -11.73 -7.23
C PRO A 52 0.79 -10.75 -7.87
N LEU A 53 -0.36 -10.50 -7.24
CA LEU A 53 -1.37 -9.58 -7.75
C LEU A 53 -0.84 -8.14 -7.78
N LEU A 54 -0.26 -7.65 -6.68
CA LEU A 54 0.26 -6.30 -6.58
C LEU A 54 1.42 -6.08 -7.55
N THR A 55 2.37 -7.02 -7.62
CA THR A 55 3.50 -6.94 -8.57
C THR A 55 3.01 -6.96 -10.02
N THR A 56 2.10 -7.87 -10.38
CA THR A 56 1.53 -7.92 -11.73
C THR A 56 0.81 -6.63 -12.08
N ALA A 57 0.04 -6.06 -11.15
CA ALA A 57 -0.68 -4.81 -11.37
C ALA A 57 0.25 -3.63 -11.63
N VAL A 58 1.33 -3.51 -10.86
CA VAL A 58 2.33 -2.45 -11.02
C VAL A 58 3.08 -2.61 -12.35
N GLU A 59 3.58 -3.80 -12.66
CA GLU A 59 4.38 -4.05 -13.87
C GLU A 59 3.58 -3.79 -15.16
N ASN A 60 2.26 -4.00 -15.13
CA ASN A 60 1.39 -3.83 -16.29
C ASN A 60 0.66 -2.48 -16.35
N PHE A 61 0.86 -1.57 -15.37
CA PHE A 61 0.18 -0.29 -15.34
C PHE A 61 0.54 0.58 -16.55
N LYS A 62 1.77 0.44 -17.08
CA LYS A 62 2.23 0.97 -18.37
C LYS A 62 3.47 0.21 -18.89
N PRO A 63 3.33 -0.95 -19.53
CA PRO A 63 4.45 -1.87 -19.80
C PRO A 63 5.59 -1.26 -20.64
N GLU A 64 5.32 -0.20 -21.40
CA GLU A 64 6.33 0.47 -22.24
C GLU A 64 7.06 1.63 -21.54
N GLU A 65 6.61 2.03 -20.35
CA GLU A 65 7.23 3.07 -19.54
C GLU A 65 7.91 2.45 -18.30
N ARG A 66 8.99 3.06 -17.82
CA ARG A 66 9.57 2.68 -16.52
C ARG A 66 8.57 3.07 -15.43
N GLN A 67 8.16 2.10 -14.60
CA GLN A 67 7.17 2.33 -13.55
C GLN A 67 7.72 3.28 -12.49
N LEU A 68 6.95 4.33 -12.19
CA LEU A 68 7.23 5.27 -11.11
C LEU A 68 6.86 4.72 -9.74
N ILE A 69 5.92 3.77 -9.70
CA ILE A 69 5.44 3.14 -8.47
C ILE A 69 5.95 1.71 -8.43
N ASP A 70 6.32 1.26 -7.24
CA ASP A 70 6.66 -0.13 -6.95
C ASP A 70 6.08 -0.57 -5.59
N VAL A 71 6.08 -1.87 -5.32
CA VAL A 71 5.47 -2.48 -4.13
C VAL A 71 6.53 -3.16 -3.27
N ALA A 72 6.46 -2.95 -1.95
CA ALA A 72 7.29 -3.68 -0.98
C ALA A 72 6.42 -4.39 0.07
N PRO A 73 6.63 -5.70 0.30
CA PRO A 73 6.15 -6.35 1.52
C PRO A 73 6.92 -5.79 2.72
N CYS A 74 6.21 -5.39 3.76
CA CYS A 74 6.76 -4.65 4.90
C CYS A 74 6.10 -5.00 6.24
N SER A 75 5.58 -6.22 6.40
CA SER A 75 4.95 -6.71 7.64
C SER A 75 5.88 -6.74 8.87
N THR A 76 7.15 -6.38 8.74
CA THR A 76 8.11 -6.19 9.84
C THR A 76 8.49 -4.73 10.06
N ALA A 77 8.03 -3.82 9.20
CA ALA A 77 8.25 -2.40 9.37
C ALA A 77 7.53 -1.89 10.62
N THR A 78 8.17 -0.93 11.28
CA THR A 78 7.65 -0.30 12.50
C THR A 78 7.72 1.20 12.37
N ILE A 79 6.76 1.88 12.99
CA ILE A 79 6.76 3.34 13.11
C ILE A 79 7.96 3.76 13.95
N ASP A 80 8.68 4.76 13.49
CA ASP A 80 9.82 5.33 14.19
C ASP A 80 9.42 5.94 15.56
N PRO A 81 10.12 5.59 16.65
CA PRO A 81 9.87 6.16 17.98
C PRO A 81 9.95 7.69 18.05
N GLU A 82 10.79 8.36 17.26
CA GLU A 82 10.88 9.83 17.26
C GLU A 82 9.61 10.49 16.68
N GLY A 83 8.96 9.85 15.71
CA GLY A 83 7.66 10.24 15.17
C GLY A 83 6.48 9.87 16.08
N HIS A 84 6.71 9.10 17.14
CA HIS A 84 5.69 8.68 18.09
C HIS A 84 5.39 9.82 19.07
N ARG A 85 4.41 10.68 18.74
CA ARG A 85 3.67 11.35 19.83
C ARG A 85 3.12 10.23 20.70
N GLN A 86 3.35 10.27 22.01
CA GLN A 86 3.04 9.20 22.99
C GLN A 86 1.59 8.69 22.97
N SER A 87 0.71 9.31 22.17
CA SER A 87 -0.71 9.00 21.99
C SER A 87 -1.05 8.21 20.72
N ILE A 88 -0.13 7.92 19.80
CA ILE A 88 -0.43 7.13 18.59
C ILE A 88 -0.29 5.63 18.91
N PRO A 89 -1.30 4.78 18.61
CA PRO A 89 -1.16 3.34 18.75
C PRO A 89 -0.02 2.78 17.89
N LYS A 90 0.50 1.59 18.23
CA LYS A 90 1.38 0.87 17.30
C LYS A 90 0.59 0.51 16.05
N GLY A 91 0.98 1.10 14.91
CA GLY A 91 0.45 0.78 13.59
C GLY A 91 1.46 0.00 12.77
N GLN A 92 0.97 -0.94 11.98
CA GLN A 92 1.75 -1.75 11.05
C GLN A 92 0.92 -2.05 9.81
N VAL A 93 1.59 -2.22 8.68
CA VAL A 93 0.98 -2.60 7.40
C VAL A 93 1.76 -3.74 6.78
N ASP A 94 1.14 -4.47 5.85
CA ASP A 94 1.74 -5.68 5.27
C ASP A 94 2.44 -5.37 3.94
N PHE A 95 1.95 -4.35 3.22
CA PHE A 95 2.56 -3.85 2.01
C PHE A 95 2.50 -2.33 1.95
N VAL A 96 3.43 -1.75 1.21
CA VAL A 96 3.40 -0.34 0.80
C VAL A 96 3.60 -0.25 -0.71
N LEU A 97 2.91 0.72 -1.32
CA LEU A 97 3.27 1.23 -2.64
C LEU A 97 4.16 2.45 -2.43
N TYR A 98 5.29 2.52 -3.11
CA TYR A 98 6.24 3.63 -2.99
C TYR A 98 6.57 4.21 -4.35
N VAL A 99 6.93 5.49 -4.36
CA VAL A 99 7.47 6.19 -5.53
C VAL A 99 8.96 5.90 -5.64
N ASP A 100 9.45 5.49 -6.80
CA ASP A 100 10.89 5.47 -7.13
C ASP A 100 11.32 6.90 -7.53
N PRO A 101 11.97 7.68 -6.64
CA PRO A 101 12.35 9.04 -6.98
C PRO A 101 13.58 9.08 -7.91
N PHE A 102 14.30 7.96 -8.09
CA PHE A 102 15.55 7.93 -8.86
C PHE A 102 15.32 7.99 -10.38
N LEU A 103 14.06 8.05 -10.82
CA LEU A 103 13.67 8.34 -12.19
C LEU A 103 13.83 9.81 -12.57
N ASP A 104 13.78 10.71 -11.58
CA ASP A 104 13.86 12.15 -11.76
C ASP A 104 14.89 12.72 -10.77
N LEU A 105 15.96 13.33 -11.28
CA LEU A 105 17.05 13.84 -10.45
C LEU A 105 16.58 14.92 -9.45
N VAL A 106 15.62 15.76 -9.84
CA VAL A 106 15.06 16.81 -8.97
C VAL A 106 14.19 16.18 -7.88
N ALA A 107 13.38 15.18 -8.23
CA ALA A 107 12.59 14.44 -7.25
C ALA A 107 13.48 13.69 -6.25
N ARG A 108 14.52 13.01 -6.75
CA ARG A 108 15.54 12.36 -5.94
C ARG A 108 16.17 13.33 -4.97
N ASP A 109 16.71 14.45 -5.44
CA ASP A 109 17.42 15.40 -4.59
C ASP A 109 16.50 15.96 -3.50
N LYS A 110 15.25 16.31 -3.85
CA LYS A 110 14.23 16.72 -2.89
C LYS A 110 13.88 15.64 -1.86
N CYS A 111 13.85 14.37 -2.25
CA CYS A 111 13.61 13.27 -1.32
C CYS A 111 14.80 13.12 -0.36
N LEU A 112 16.02 13.14 -0.88
CA LEU A 112 17.24 13.00 -0.07
C LEU A 112 17.42 14.14 0.93
N GLU A 113 17.01 15.36 0.58
CA GLU A 113 16.98 16.55 1.44
C GLU A 113 15.95 16.43 2.58
N ARG A 114 14.85 15.68 2.36
CA ARG A 114 13.75 15.50 3.32
C ARG A 114 13.94 14.34 4.30
N ARG A 115 15.06 13.63 4.25
CA ARG A 115 15.29 12.54 5.19
C ARG A 115 15.29 13.07 6.62
N ASN A 116 14.60 12.37 7.50
CA ASN A 116 14.60 12.64 8.93
C ASN A 116 15.98 12.38 9.54
N SER A 117 16.11 12.66 10.84
CA SER A 117 17.30 12.41 11.67
C SER A 117 17.88 10.99 11.53
N LEU A 118 17.05 10.03 11.14
CA LEU A 118 17.37 8.61 11.03
C LEU A 118 17.60 8.18 9.57
N GLY A 119 17.65 9.13 8.63
CA GLY A 119 17.97 8.88 7.24
C GLY A 119 16.82 8.31 6.42
N SER A 120 15.57 8.41 6.88
CA SER A 120 14.39 7.97 6.14
C SER A 120 13.55 9.14 5.67
N VAL A 121 13.01 9.08 4.45
CA VAL A 121 12.01 10.03 3.94
C VAL A 121 10.61 9.72 4.49
N ASN A 122 10.46 8.58 5.16
CA ASN A 122 9.21 8.09 5.71
C ASN A 122 9.24 8.06 7.25
N HIS A 123 8.06 7.90 7.84
CA HIS A 123 7.84 7.71 9.28
C HIS A 123 8.30 6.33 9.83
N THR A 124 9.07 5.58 9.04
CA THR A 124 9.60 4.25 9.37
C THR A 124 11.04 4.15 8.89
N GLN A 125 11.88 3.38 9.58
CA GLN A 125 13.25 3.07 9.18
C GLN A 125 13.35 1.80 8.31
N PHE A 126 12.24 1.38 7.69
CA PHE A 126 12.23 0.22 6.82
C PHE A 126 13.13 0.45 5.61
N VAL A 127 14.32 -0.17 5.65
CA VAL A 127 15.42 0.07 4.71
C VAL A 127 14.98 0.02 3.24
N PRO A 128 14.17 -0.96 2.78
CA PRO A 128 13.77 -1.03 1.37
C PRO A 128 13.05 0.22 0.85
N THR A 129 12.39 0.99 1.71
CA THR A 129 11.68 2.22 1.33
C THR A 129 12.24 3.44 2.05
N ALA A 130 13.42 3.39 2.66
CA ALA A 130 13.95 4.52 3.43
C ALA A 130 14.21 5.77 2.58
N GLU A 131 14.52 5.60 1.29
CA GLU A 131 14.75 6.71 0.35
C GLU A 131 13.59 6.91 -0.65
N CYS A 132 12.53 6.10 -0.54
CA CYS A 132 11.42 6.06 -1.48
C CYS A 132 10.10 6.44 -0.76
N PRO A 133 9.48 7.59 -1.06
CA PRO A 133 8.26 8.01 -0.38
C PRO A 133 7.13 7.00 -0.51
N ILE A 134 6.48 6.65 0.61
CA ILE A 134 5.30 5.78 0.61
C ILE A 134 4.11 6.54 0.03
N ALA A 135 3.57 6.03 -1.07
CA ALA A 135 2.40 6.59 -1.76
C ALA A 135 1.09 6.01 -1.23
N ALA A 136 1.04 4.72 -0.92
CA ALA A 136 -0.13 4.04 -0.37
C ALA A 136 0.27 2.91 0.57
N SER A 137 -0.61 2.57 1.52
CA SER A 137 -0.35 1.53 2.52
C SER A 137 -1.44 0.45 2.50
N ILE A 138 -1.07 -0.81 2.69
CA ILE A 138 -1.99 -1.95 2.56
C ILE A 138 -1.92 -2.82 3.81
N LYS A 139 -3.07 -3.06 4.44
CA LYS A 139 -3.20 -3.99 5.58
C LYS A 139 -4.09 -5.17 5.21
N THR A 140 -3.63 -6.38 5.49
CA THR A 140 -4.40 -7.61 5.31
C THR A 140 -4.97 -8.03 6.66
N LYS A 141 -6.18 -8.61 6.64
CA LYS A 141 -6.82 -9.11 7.87
C LYS A 141 -6.38 -10.54 8.16
N SER A 142 -5.96 -10.76 9.40
CA SER A 142 -5.75 -12.10 9.92
C SER A 142 -7.10 -12.77 10.22
N ARG A 143 -7.27 -14.01 9.75
CA ARG A 143 -8.43 -14.85 10.10
C ARG A 143 -8.44 -15.28 11.58
N SER A 144 -7.30 -15.21 12.28
CA SER A 144 -7.14 -15.71 13.65
C SER A 144 -7.20 -14.64 14.74
N GLY A 145 -7.43 -13.35 14.39
CA GLY A 145 -7.36 -12.21 15.31
C GLY A 145 -8.53 -11.24 15.22
N ASN A 146 -8.66 -10.37 16.24
CA ASN A 146 -9.78 -9.45 16.44
C ASN A 146 -9.93 -8.47 15.25
N SER A 147 -10.99 -8.62 14.45
CA SER A 147 -11.26 -7.89 13.19
C SER A 147 -11.25 -6.34 13.28
N GLN A 148 -11.36 -5.78 14.49
CA GLN A 148 -11.22 -4.34 14.78
C GLN A 148 -9.78 -3.80 14.62
N ASP A 149 -8.80 -4.67 14.37
CA ASP A 149 -7.37 -4.31 14.38
C ASP A 149 -6.89 -3.67 13.06
N ALA A 150 -7.28 -4.18 11.88
CA ALA A 150 -6.66 -3.74 10.61
C ALA A 150 -6.89 -2.26 10.27
N GLU A 151 -8.09 -1.72 10.51
CA GLU A 151 -8.38 -0.29 10.31
C GLU A 151 -7.61 0.58 11.30
N VAL A 152 -7.50 0.15 12.55
CA VAL A 152 -6.75 0.87 13.59
C VAL A 152 -5.24 0.85 13.29
N GLN A 153 -4.70 -0.29 12.88
CA GLN A 153 -3.31 -0.45 12.48
C GLN A 153 -2.96 0.45 11.29
N LEU A 154 -3.80 0.43 10.25
CA LEU A 154 -3.62 1.26 9.05
C LEU A 154 -3.77 2.75 9.38
N ALA A 155 -4.78 3.14 10.17
CA ALA A 155 -4.98 4.52 10.57
C ALA A 155 -3.83 5.04 11.46
N ALA A 156 -3.31 4.22 12.38
CA ALA A 156 -2.18 4.57 13.21
C ALA A 156 -0.89 4.74 12.38
N TRP A 157 -0.66 3.86 11.41
CA TRP A 157 0.42 3.98 10.43
C TRP A 157 0.33 5.28 9.63
N GLN A 158 -0.83 5.56 9.05
CA GLN A 158 -1.03 6.80 8.27
C GLN A 158 -1.02 8.07 9.14
N ALA A 159 -1.45 8.00 10.40
CA ALA A 159 -1.31 9.12 11.34
C ALA A 159 0.16 9.49 11.58
N ALA A 160 1.04 8.49 11.74
CA ALA A 160 2.47 8.72 11.81
C ALA A 160 3.04 9.27 10.49
N GLN A 161 2.56 8.78 9.34
CA GLN A 161 2.93 9.33 8.03
C GLN A 161 2.55 10.81 7.90
N TRP A 162 1.33 11.19 8.29
CA TRP A 162 0.89 12.57 8.30
C TRP A 162 1.78 13.46 9.17
N LEU A 163 2.10 13.02 10.40
CA LEU A 163 2.98 13.79 11.28
C LEU A 163 4.39 13.97 10.70
N ASN A 164 4.94 12.93 10.06
CA ASN A 164 6.24 13.03 9.39
C ASN A 164 6.22 14.08 8.26
N MET A 165 5.12 14.19 7.52
CA MET A 165 4.97 15.21 6.46
C MET A 165 4.68 16.61 7.01
N ASP A 166 3.96 16.72 8.14
CA ASP A 166 3.55 18.00 8.76
C ASP A 166 4.76 18.84 9.18
N VAL A 167 5.83 18.19 9.67
CA VAL A 167 7.09 18.83 10.06
C VAL A 167 7.67 19.70 8.93
N ASP A 168 7.54 19.24 7.67
CA ASP A 168 8.18 19.88 6.52
C ASP A 168 7.23 20.78 5.71
N VAL A 169 5.94 20.41 5.67
CA VAL A 169 4.98 20.99 4.71
C VAL A 169 4.07 22.03 5.36
N GLY A 170 3.91 21.99 6.70
CA GLY A 170 3.06 22.93 7.44
C GLY A 170 1.64 22.99 6.86
N ASP A 171 1.09 24.21 6.71
CA ASP A 171 -0.29 24.43 6.26
C ASP A 171 -0.62 23.82 4.87
N ASN A 172 0.39 23.63 4.02
CA ASN A 172 0.21 23.06 2.68
C ASN A 172 -0.12 21.56 2.71
N ILE A 173 0.02 20.88 3.86
CA ILE A 173 -0.31 19.45 4.00
C ILE A 173 -1.77 19.15 3.70
N SER A 174 -2.63 20.17 3.91
CA SER A 174 -4.06 20.11 3.59
C SER A 174 -4.34 20.00 2.10
N GLU A 175 -3.40 20.41 1.22
CA GLU A 175 -3.54 20.33 -0.23
C GLU A 175 -3.44 18.88 -0.75
N LEU A 176 -2.83 17.97 0.00
CA LEU A 176 -2.71 16.56 -0.38
C LEU A 176 -4.08 15.85 -0.43
N GLY A 177 -5.07 16.38 0.29
CA GLY A 177 -6.43 15.82 0.36
C GLY A 177 -6.53 14.60 1.26
N PHE A 178 -5.88 13.50 0.91
CA PHE A 178 -5.89 12.26 1.69
C PHE A 178 -4.64 11.38 1.46
N LEU A 179 -4.36 10.48 2.40
CA LEU A 179 -3.44 9.36 2.24
C LEU A 179 -4.22 8.09 1.88
N PRO A 180 -3.93 7.45 0.74
CA PRO A 180 -4.62 6.24 0.33
C PRO A 180 -4.15 5.02 1.13
N GLY A 181 -5.11 4.18 1.48
CA GLY A 181 -4.90 2.90 2.13
C GLY A 181 -5.81 1.84 1.54
N ILE A 182 -5.42 0.57 1.67
CA ILE A 182 -6.22 -0.57 1.23
C ILE A 182 -6.28 -1.58 2.36
N ILE A 183 -7.47 -2.10 2.64
CA ILE A 183 -7.67 -3.21 3.55
C ILE A 183 -8.16 -4.41 2.77
N ILE A 184 -7.47 -5.53 2.94
CA ILE A 184 -7.76 -6.77 2.23
C ILE A 184 -8.20 -7.84 3.21
N ASP A 185 -9.32 -8.50 2.94
CA ASP A 185 -9.86 -9.62 3.71
C ASP A 185 -10.28 -10.76 2.77
N GLY A 186 -9.34 -11.68 2.53
CA GLY A 186 -9.50 -12.75 1.55
C GLY A 186 -9.75 -12.20 0.14
N HIS A 187 -10.99 -12.30 -0.33
CA HIS A 187 -11.40 -11.80 -1.65
C HIS A 187 -11.89 -10.36 -1.63
N GLU A 188 -12.12 -9.77 -0.46
CA GLU A 188 -12.66 -8.43 -0.33
C GLU A 188 -11.55 -7.39 -0.21
N TRP A 189 -11.67 -6.32 -0.98
CA TRP A 189 -10.74 -5.20 -1.01
C TRP A 189 -11.52 -3.92 -0.72
N ARG A 190 -11.06 -3.16 0.27
CA ARG A 190 -11.71 -1.91 0.70
C ARG A 190 -10.71 -0.77 0.64
N PHE A 191 -11.11 0.30 -0.02
CA PHE A 191 -10.36 1.56 -0.02
C PHE A 191 -10.54 2.27 1.32
N HIS A 192 -9.43 2.77 1.85
CA HIS A 192 -9.36 3.56 3.07
C HIS A 192 -8.68 4.88 2.75
N ALA A 193 -9.22 5.99 3.24
CA ALA A 193 -8.62 7.31 3.06
C ALA A 193 -8.58 8.01 4.39
N THR A 194 -7.38 8.41 4.82
CA THR A 194 -7.21 9.30 5.97
C THR A 194 -6.94 10.70 5.48
N THR A 195 -7.55 11.69 6.10
CA THR A 195 -7.34 13.12 5.80
C THR A 195 -6.64 13.78 6.97
N TYR A 196 -5.81 14.79 6.71
CA TYR A 196 -5.22 15.59 7.78
C TYR A 196 -6.23 16.60 8.35
N GLY A 197 -6.63 16.42 9.61
CA GLY A 197 -7.48 17.36 10.33
C GLY A 197 -6.64 18.33 11.14
N LEU A 198 -6.75 19.64 10.89
CA LEU A 198 -6.18 20.66 11.77
C LEU A 198 -6.75 20.48 13.20
N PRO A 199 -5.95 20.69 14.26
CA PRO A 199 -6.43 20.60 15.64
C PRO A 199 -7.68 21.46 15.84
N GLY A 200 -8.85 20.84 15.98
CA GLY A 200 -10.15 21.50 16.13
C GLY A 200 -11.26 20.99 15.20
N ASN A 201 -10.93 20.38 14.06
CA ASN A 201 -11.91 19.78 13.15
C ASN A 201 -11.85 18.25 13.21
N LYS A 202 -12.55 17.67 14.20
CA LYS A 202 -12.85 16.23 14.20
C LYS A 202 -14.02 15.98 13.24
N THR A 203 -13.75 15.57 12.02
CA THR A 203 -14.76 14.94 11.17
C THR A 203 -14.78 13.44 11.42
N VAL A 204 -15.75 13.00 12.20
CA VAL A 204 -16.23 11.62 12.16
C VAL A 204 -17.11 11.52 10.91
N ARG A 205 -16.73 10.66 9.96
CA ARG A 205 -17.63 10.10 8.96
C ARG A 205 -17.35 8.62 8.84
#